data_AF-Q5WE31-F1
#
_entry.id   AF-Q5WE31-F1
#
_cell.length_a   1.000
_cell.length_b   1.000
_cell.length_c   1.000
_cell.angle_alpha   90.00
_cell.angle_beta   90.00
_cell.angle_gamma   90.00
#
_symmetry.space_group_name_H-M   'P 1'
#
loop_
_entity.id
_entity.type
_entity.pdbx_description
1 polymer ?
#
loop_
_entity_poly.entity_id
_entity_poly.type
_entity_poly.pdbx_seq_one_letter_code
_entity_poly.pdbx_strand_id
1 'polypeptide(L)'
;MNEDELNKLFAAHQKSITAIKTLDDRLDELAPYEIAKLEYLYSQAERQAWRIAGHFKKLYKYHEGMAEIAQGQAYKSERSDGKKNSTDGQYLSRIAKGEQLTQAAEYEGEFLTWRGVAGTYERAANSLKDMLKAITAEGGNQSRTA
;
A
#
# COMPACT_ATOMS: atom_id res chain seq x y z
N MET A 1 10.68 7.85 4.27
CA MET A 1 10.00 8.65 3.26
C MET A 1 9.39 9.83 3.98
N ASN A 2 9.84 11.04 3.64
CA ASN A 2 9.21 12.26 4.12
C ASN A 2 7.94 12.57 3.29
N GLU A 3 7.23 13.63 3.65
CA GLU A 3 5.97 14.02 3.02
C GLU A 3 6.16 14.37 1.53
N ASP A 4 7.20 15.12 1.18
CA ASP A 4 7.51 15.46 -0.22
C ASP A 4 7.76 14.24 -1.11
N GLU A 5 8.51 13.26 -0.61
CA GLU A 5 8.77 12.01 -1.33
C GLU A 5 7.50 11.18 -1.50
N LEU A 6 6.64 11.16 -0.46
CA LEU A 6 5.36 10.47 -0.53
C LEU A 6 4.41 11.14 -1.54
N ASN A 7 4.34 12.47 -1.56
CA ASN A 7 3.55 13.24 -2.52
C ASN A 7 4.02 13.01 -3.96
N LYS A 8 5.34 13.00 -4.19
CA LYS A 8 5.92 12.64 -5.50
C LYS A 8 5.55 11.22 -5.91
N LEU A 9 5.51 10.28 -4.95
CA LEU A 9 5.13 8.90 -5.21
C LEU A 9 3.64 8.78 -5.58
N PHE A 10 2.75 9.50 -4.88
CA PHE A 10 1.34 9.59 -5.25
C PHE A 10 1.13 10.20 -6.64
N ALA A 11 1.84 11.28 -6.96
CA ALA A 11 1.77 11.88 -8.28
C ALA A 11 2.25 10.93 -9.38
N ALA A 12 3.33 10.18 -9.13
CA ALA A 12 3.82 9.16 -10.06
C ALA A 12 2.80 8.02 -10.25
N HIS A 13 2.17 7.57 -9.16
CA HIS A 13 1.08 6.58 -9.20
C HIS A 13 -0.11 7.06 -10.02
N GLN A 14 -0.55 8.30 -9.81
CA GLN A 14 -1.65 8.90 -10.57
C GLN A 14 -1.31 9.02 -12.07
N LYS A 15 -0.06 9.35 -12.39
CA LYS A 15 0.42 9.37 -13.79
C LYS A 15 0.36 7.98 -14.41
N SER A 16 0.80 6.94 -13.70
CA SER A 16 0.68 5.55 -14.15
C SER A 16 -0.77 5.16 -14.43
N ILE A 17 -1.70 5.48 -13.51
CA ILE A 17 -3.14 5.21 -13.69
C ILE A 17 -3.68 5.89 -14.95
N THR A 18 -3.31 7.16 -15.18
CA THR A 18 -3.79 7.91 -16.35
C THR A 18 -3.31 7.27 -17.65
N ALA A 19 -2.06 6.82 -17.68
CA ALA A 19 -1.50 6.11 -18.84
C ALA A 19 -2.12 4.72 -19.03
N ILE A 20 -2.42 4.01 -17.94
CA ILE A 20 -3.13 2.72 -17.96
C ILE A 20 -4.51 2.92 -18.60
N LYS A 21 -5.32 3.85 -18.10
CA LYS A 21 -6.67 4.12 -18.61
C LYS A 21 -6.69 4.39 -20.12
N THR A 22 -5.73 5.18 -20.60
CA THR A 22 -5.62 5.52 -22.04
C THR A 22 -5.45 4.28 -22.94
N LEU A 23 -4.81 3.22 -22.43
CA LEU A 23 -4.63 1.96 -23.15
C LEU A 23 -5.77 0.98 -22.87
N ASP A 24 -6.21 0.90 -21.61
CA ASP A 24 -7.26 0.00 -21.14
C ASP A 24 -8.61 0.29 -21.81
N ASP A 25 -8.94 1.57 -22.05
CA ASP A 25 -10.17 2.00 -22.72
C ASP A 25 -10.29 1.49 -24.17
N ARG A 26 -9.17 1.06 -24.77
CA ARG A 26 -9.11 0.51 -26.14
C ARG A 26 -8.40 -0.85 -26.18
N LEU A 27 -8.53 -1.64 -25.10
CA LEU A 27 -7.82 -2.91 -24.91
C LEU A 27 -7.96 -3.86 -26.11
N ASP A 28 -9.17 -3.98 -26.66
CA ASP A 28 -9.48 -4.89 -27.79
C ASP A 28 -8.79 -4.50 -29.10
N GLU A 29 -8.33 -3.26 -29.22
CA GLU A 29 -7.65 -2.71 -30.40
C GLU A 29 -6.12 -2.71 -30.25
N LEU A 30 -5.61 -3.10 -29.09
CA LEU A 30 -4.19 -2.99 -28.80
C LEU A 30 -3.37 -4.01 -29.58
N ALA A 31 -2.29 -3.54 -30.20
CA ALA A 31 -1.26 -4.42 -30.73
C ALA A 31 -0.52 -5.13 -29.58
N PRO A 32 0.12 -6.30 -29.83
CA PRO A 32 0.84 -7.05 -28.79
C PRO A 32 1.89 -6.22 -28.03
N TYR A 33 2.59 -5.31 -28.70
CA TYR A 33 3.56 -4.43 -28.03
C TYR A 33 2.89 -3.42 -27.09
N GLU A 34 1.65 -3.00 -27.37
CA GLU A 34 0.88 -2.09 -26.51
C GLU A 34 0.32 -2.83 -25.29
N ILE A 35 -0.08 -4.10 -25.45
CA ILE A 35 -0.45 -4.98 -24.34
C ILE A 35 0.75 -5.19 -23.40
N ALA A 36 1.95 -5.45 -23.95
CA ALA A 36 3.18 -5.55 -23.15
C ALA A 36 3.53 -4.22 -22.44
N LYS A 37 3.28 -3.08 -23.09
CA LYS A 37 3.43 -1.76 -22.46
C LYS A 37 2.42 -1.56 -21.33
N LEU A 38 1.17 -2.02 -21.50
CA LEU A 38 0.14 -1.96 -20.48
C LEU A 38 0.50 -2.85 -19.26
N GLU A 39 1.00 -4.06 -19.49
CA GLU A 39 1.54 -4.94 -18.43
C GLU A 39 2.62 -4.21 -17.62
N TYR A 40 3.60 -3.60 -18.31
CA TYR A 40 4.67 -2.84 -17.66
C TYR A 40 4.14 -1.68 -16.81
N LEU A 41 3.13 -0.95 -17.30
CA LEU A 41 2.52 0.16 -16.56
C LEU A 41 1.81 -0.34 -15.29
N TYR A 42 1.08 -1.46 -15.37
CA TYR A 42 0.49 -2.10 -14.19
C TYR A 42 1.57 -2.52 -13.18
N SER A 43 2.68 -3.12 -13.60
CA SER A 43 3.80 -3.43 -12.70
C SER A 43 4.46 -2.18 -12.09
N GLN A 44 4.49 -1.04 -12.80
CA GLN A 44 4.97 0.21 -12.23
C GLN A 44 4.01 0.74 -11.16
N ALA A 45 2.70 0.73 -11.45
CA ALA A 45 1.67 1.12 -10.49
C ALA A 45 1.71 0.23 -9.23
N GLU A 46 1.90 -1.07 -9.41
CA GLU A 46 2.10 -2.04 -8.32
C GLU A 46 3.28 -1.67 -7.42
N ARG A 47 4.46 -1.43 -8.01
CA ARG A 47 5.65 -1.03 -7.25
C ARG A 47 5.43 0.26 -6.47
N GLN A 48 4.73 1.23 -7.07
CA GLN A 48 4.41 2.49 -6.42
C GLN A 48 3.45 2.27 -5.24
N ALA A 49 2.40 1.47 -5.43
CA ALA A 49 1.44 1.11 -4.39
C ALA A 49 2.11 0.37 -3.21
N TRP A 50 3.02 -0.58 -3.49
CA TRP A 50 3.79 -1.26 -2.43
C TRP A 50 4.67 -0.31 -1.62
N ARG A 51 5.27 0.69 -2.27
CA ARG A 51 6.08 1.70 -1.56
C ARG A 51 5.23 2.60 -0.67
N ILE A 52 4.03 2.97 -1.13
CA ILE A 52 3.04 3.72 -0.32
C ILE A 52 2.60 2.86 0.87
N ALA A 53 2.22 1.60 0.63
CA ALA A 53 1.87 0.66 1.69
C ALA A 53 3.00 0.51 2.73
N GLY A 54 4.25 0.37 2.27
CA GLY A 54 5.42 0.26 3.14
C GLY A 54 5.64 1.49 4.04
N HIS A 55 5.29 2.69 3.56
CA HIS A 55 5.32 3.91 4.38
C HIS A 55 4.32 3.84 5.53
N PHE A 56 3.06 3.52 5.23
CA PHE A 56 2.03 3.40 6.25
C PHE A 56 2.30 2.25 7.22
N LYS A 57 2.86 1.14 6.75
CA LYS A 57 3.32 0.05 7.63
C LYS A 57 4.36 0.54 8.63
N LYS A 58 5.30 1.40 8.22
CA LYS A 58 6.30 1.99 9.12
C LYS A 58 5.65 2.87 10.18
N LEU A 59 4.68 3.71 9.80
CA LEU A 59 3.97 4.58 10.74
C LEU A 59 3.13 3.77 11.73
N TYR A 60 2.38 2.79 11.24
CA TYR A 60 1.65 1.82 12.06
C TYR A 60 2.55 1.20 13.13
N LYS A 61 3.69 0.60 12.75
CA LYS A 61 4.62 -0.01 13.70
C LYS A 61 5.28 0.99 14.65
N TYR A 62 5.52 2.22 14.19
CA TYR A 62 6.03 3.28 15.05
C TYR A 62 5.03 3.62 16.16
N HIS A 63 3.77 3.84 15.82
CA HIS A 63 2.74 4.19 16.80
C HIS A 63 2.38 3.02 17.74
N GLU A 64 2.44 1.77 17.28
CA GLU A 64 2.37 0.61 18.18
C GLU A 64 3.50 0.64 19.23
N GLY A 65 4.73 0.93 18.82
CA GLY A 65 5.86 1.04 19.74
C GLY A 65 5.71 2.22 20.71
N MET A 66 5.26 3.37 20.20
CA MET A 66 5.01 4.56 21.02
C MET A 66 3.89 4.34 22.04
N ALA A 67 2.91 3.49 21.76
CA ALA A 67 1.83 3.17 22.69
C ALA A 67 2.37 2.56 24.00
N GLU A 68 3.33 1.64 23.91
CA GLU A 68 3.95 1.03 25.10
C GLU A 68 4.81 2.05 25.87
N ILE A 69 5.55 2.89 25.15
CA ILE A 69 6.36 3.96 25.76
C ILE A 69 5.47 4.97 26.49
N ALA A 70 4.38 5.41 25.83
CA ALA A 70 3.42 6.35 26.39
C ALA A 70 2.76 5.78 27.65
N GLN A 71 2.37 4.51 27.63
CA GLN A 71 1.84 3.83 28.81
C GLN A 71 2.84 3.86 29.98
N GLY A 72 4.10 3.47 29.73
CA GLY A 72 5.13 3.43 30.76
C GLY A 72 5.47 4.81 31.33
N GLN A 73 5.57 5.83 30.47
CA GLN A 73 5.85 7.20 30.87
C GLN A 73 4.69 7.82 31.67
N ALA A 74 3.46 7.67 31.19
CA ALA A 74 2.27 8.13 31.90
C ALA A 74 2.16 7.47 33.27
N TYR A 75 2.32 6.14 33.35
CA TYR A 75 2.27 5.42 34.62
C TYR A 75 3.34 5.93 35.61
N LYS A 76 4.56 6.17 35.14
CA LYS A 76 5.65 6.71 35.97
C LYS A 76 5.31 8.12 36.49
N SER A 77 4.81 9.00 35.63
CA SER A 77 4.45 10.38 35.99
C SER A 77 3.28 10.44 36.98
N GLU A 78 2.27 9.59 36.82
CA GLU A 78 1.11 9.56 37.71
C GLU A 78 1.44 9.02 39.10
N ARG A 79 2.51 8.23 39.19
CA ARG A 79 3.03 7.68 40.45
C ARG A 79 4.02 8.61 41.14
N SER A 80 4.67 9.54 40.42
CA SER A 80 5.70 10.43 41.01
C SER A 80 5.11 11.48 41.94
N ASP A 81 3.88 11.92 41.72
CA ASP A 81 3.23 12.96 42.54
C ASP A 81 2.57 12.41 43.82
N GLY A 82 2.52 11.08 44.01
CA GLY A 82 1.99 10.43 45.21
C GLY A 82 0.49 10.59 45.48
N LYS A 83 -0.20 11.44 44.72
CA LYS A 83 -1.63 11.78 44.88
C LYS A 83 -2.58 10.73 44.32
N LYS A 84 -2.14 9.92 43.36
CA LYS A 84 -2.95 8.89 42.70
C LYS A 84 -2.52 7.49 43.14
N ASN A 85 -3.52 6.64 43.39
CA ASN A 85 -3.26 5.26 43.77
C ASN A 85 -2.80 4.44 42.54
N SER A 86 -2.38 3.19 42.76
CA SER A 86 -1.90 2.30 41.68
C SER A 86 -2.94 2.11 40.56
N THR A 87 -4.21 2.03 40.93
CA THR A 87 -5.34 1.80 40.01
C THR A 87 -5.59 3.01 39.12
N ASP A 88 -5.55 4.22 39.67
CA ASP A 88 -5.70 5.48 38.92
C ASP A 88 -4.56 5.66 37.90
N GLY A 89 -3.32 5.36 38.31
CA GLY A 89 -2.16 5.40 37.41
C GLY A 89 -2.25 4.38 36.27
N GLN A 90 -2.77 3.18 36.53
CA GLN A 90 -3.03 2.18 35.49
C GLN A 90 -4.14 2.61 34.53
N TYR A 91 -5.20 3.23 35.03
CA TYR A 91 -6.29 3.72 34.20
C TYR A 91 -5.80 4.81 33.23
N LEU A 92 -5.13 5.85 33.76
CA LEU A 92 -4.68 6.99 32.96
C LEU A 92 -3.57 6.63 31.96
N SER A 93 -2.64 5.75 32.34
CA SER A 93 -1.63 5.25 31.40
C SER A 93 -2.21 4.45 30.24
N ARG A 94 -3.33 3.74 30.44
CA ARG A 94 -4.05 3.06 29.35
C ARG A 94 -4.73 4.03 28.38
N ILE A 95 -5.16 5.20 28.85
CA ILE A 95 -5.68 6.26 27.96
C ILE A 95 -4.57 6.76 27.04
N ALA A 96 -3.40 7.10 27.59
CA ALA A 96 -2.24 7.52 26.80
C ALA A 96 -1.79 6.45 25.79
N LYS A 97 -1.88 5.17 26.16
CA LYS A 97 -1.69 4.05 25.22
C LYS A 97 -2.74 4.07 24.09
N GLY A 98 -4.01 4.25 24.44
CA GLY A 98 -5.13 4.24 23.51
C GLY A 98 -5.02 5.29 22.41
N GLU A 99 -4.52 6.48 22.72
CA GLU A 99 -4.27 7.54 21.72
C GLU A 99 -3.30 7.09 20.64
N GLN A 100 -2.18 6.47 21.03
CA GLN A 100 -1.20 5.94 20.10
C GLN A 100 -1.73 4.74 19.31
N LEU A 101 -2.50 3.86 19.95
CA LEU A 101 -3.14 2.73 19.27
C LEU A 101 -4.18 3.17 18.23
N THR A 102 -4.86 4.30 18.47
CA THR A 102 -5.81 4.87 17.50
C THR A 102 -5.08 5.33 16.24
N GLN A 103 -3.98 6.07 16.39
CA GLN A 103 -3.13 6.48 15.27
C GLN A 103 -2.53 5.25 14.55
N ALA A 104 -2.10 4.24 15.31
CA ALA A 104 -1.60 2.99 14.73
C ALA A 104 -2.67 2.30 13.87
N ALA A 105 -3.92 2.24 14.32
CA ALA A 105 -5.03 1.64 13.59
C ALA A 105 -5.37 2.39 12.29
N GLU A 106 -5.31 3.72 12.30
CA GLU A 106 -5.48 4.53 11.07
C GLU A 106 -4.42 4.16 10.03
N TYR A 107 -3.15 4.13 10.43
CA TYR A 107 -2.06 3.76 9.52
C TYR A 107 -2.08 2.29 9.10
N GLU A 108 -2.58 1.39 9.95
CA GLU A 108 -2.82 0.00 9.58
C GLU A 108 -3.87 -0.10 8.46
N GLY A 109 -4.98 0.64 8.58
CA GLY A 109 -6.01 0.74 7.56
C GLY A 109 -5.45 1.20 6.21
N GLU A 110 -4.63 2.26 6.22
CA GLU A 110 -3.95 2.74 5.02
C GLU A 110 -2.99 1.71 4.42
N PHE A 111 -2.20 1.02 5.26
CA PHE A 111 -1.31 -0.06 4.81
C PHE A 111 -2.10 -1.18 4.12
N LEU A 112 -3.19 -1.65 4.73
CA LEU A 112 -4.02 -2.72 4.18
C LEU A 112 -4.68 -2.30 2.86
N THR A 113 -5.15 -1.06 2.79
CA THR A 113 -5.75 -0.48 1.57
C THR A 113 -4.75 -0.49 0.43
N TRP A 114 -3.56 0.09 0.63
CA TRP A 114 -2.53 0.17 -0.41
C TRP A 114 -1.95 -1.19 -0.79
N ARG A 115 -1.88 -2.13 0.15
CA ARG A 115 -1.57 -3.53 -0.14
C ARG A 115 -2.61 -4.18 -1.06
N GLY A 116 -3.90 -3.93 -0.82
CA GLY A 116 -4.98 -4.42 -1.67
C GLY A 116 -4.95 -3.84 -3.08
N VAL A 117 -4.63 -2.54 -3.18
CA VAL A 117 -4.41 -1.85 -4.47
C VAL A 117 -3.27 -2.51 -5.24
N ALA A 118 -2.11 -2.73 -4.60
CA ALA A 118 -0.97 -3.40 -5.22
C ALA A 118 -1.35 -4.81 -5.75
N GLY A 119 -2.00 -5.63 -4.94
CA GLY A 119 -2.44 -6.96 -5.36
C GLY A 119 -3.48 -6.96 -6.50
N THR A 120 -4.16 -5.84 -6.75
CA THR A 120 -5.06 -5.70 -7.90
C THR A 120 -4.27 -5.43 -9.18
N TYR A 121 -3.23 -4.59 -9.12
CA TYR A 121 -2.33 -4.36 -10.25
C TYR A 121 -1.53 -5.60 -10.64
N GLU A 122 -1.04 -6.37 -9.66
CA GLU A 122 -0.36 -7.64 -9.91
C GLU A 122 -1.25 -8.61 -10.70
N ARG A 123 -2.53 -8.74 -10.32
CA ARG A 123 -3.49 -9.59 -11.02
C ARG A 123 -3.78 -9.10 -12.45
N ALA A 124 -3.88 -7.79 -12.64
CA ALA A 124 -4.05 -7.19 -13.97
C ALA A 124 -2.85 -7.47 -14.87
N ALA A 125 -1.62 -7.23 -14.39
CA ALA A 125 -0.40 -7.53 -15.12
C ALA A 125 -0.29 -9.02 -15.50
N ASN A 126 -0.62 -9.93 -14.58
CA ASN A 126 -0.63 -11.37 -14.87
C ASN A 126 -1.64 -11.74 -15.96
N SER A 127 -2.83 -11.13 -15.95
CA SER A 127 -3.85 -11.36 -16.98
C SER A 127 -3.37 -10.91 -18.37
N LEU A 128 -2.74 -9.74 -18.46
CA LEU A 128 -2.16 -9.22 -19.71
C LEU A 128 -1.02 -10.10 -20.23
N LYS A 129 -0.18 -10.61 -19.33
CA LYS A 129 0.87 -11.56 -19.66
C LYS A 129 0.30 -12.86 -20.25
N ASP A 130 -0.82 -13.33 -19.73
CA ASP A 130 -1.49 -14.52 -20.26
C ASP A 130 -2.17 -14.25 -21.62
N MET A 131 -2.73 -13.05 -21.84
CA MET A 131 -3.19 -12.63 -23.17
C MET A 131 -2.06 -12.65 -24.20
N LEU A 132 -0.87 -12.13 -23.85
CA LEU A 132 0.30 -12.15 -24.74
C LEU A 132 0.74 -13.57 -25.12
N LYS A 133 0.71 -14.50 -24.16
CA LYS A 133 1.00 -15.91 -24.43
C LYS A 133 -0.04 -16.52 -25.38
N ALA A 134 -1.32 -16.22 -25.18
CA ALA A 134 -2.40 -16.72 -26.04
C ALA A 134 -2.23 -16.22 -27.49
N ILE A 135 -2.00 -14.92 -27.68
CA ILE A 135 -1.74 -14.32 -29.01
C ILE A 135 -0.54 -15.01 -29.69
N THR A 136 0.54 -15.23 -28.93
CA THR A 136 1.75 -15.89 -29.47
C THR A 136 1.46 -17.34 -29.90
N ALA A 137 0.66 -18.07 -29.11
CA ALA A 137 0.26 -19.44 -29.43
C ALA A 137 -0.63 -19.51 -30.69
N GLU A 138 -1.58 -18.58 -30.85
CA GLU A 138 -2.43 -18.50 -32.05
C GLU A 138 -1.62 -18.17 -33.31
N GLY A 139 -0.73 -17.18 -33.24
CA GLY A 139 0.14 -16.81 -34.37
C GLY A 139 1.10 -17.92 -34.78
N GLY A 140 1.63 -18.69 -33.81
CA GLY A 140 2.47 -19.85 -34.07
C GLY A 140 1.71 -21.05 -34.68
N ASN A 141 0.42 -21.17 -34.42
CA ASN A 141 -0.43 -22.23 -34.98
C ASN A 141 -0.84 -21.91 -36.44
N GLN A 142 -1.13 -20.64 -36.76
CA GLN A 142 -1.45 -20.23 -38.14
C GLN A 142 -0.28 -20.48 -39.12
N SER A 143 0.97 -20.32 -38.66
CA SER A 143 2.16 -20.61 -39.47
C SER A 143 2.41 -22.11 -39.71
N ARG A 144 1.74 -23.02 -38.98
CA ARG A 144 1.91 -24.48 -39.12
C ARG A 144 0.86 -25.13 -40.01
N THR A 145 -0.21 -24.40 -40.32
CA THR A 145 -1.33 -24.86 -41.16
C THR A 145 -1.31 -24.31 -42.58
N ALA A 146 -0.28 -23.54 -42.94
CA ALA A 146 0.00 -23.06 -44.30
C ALA A 146 1.19 -23.85 -44.89
#